data_AF-A0A522B815-F1
#
_entry.id   AF-A0A522B815-F1
#
_cell.length_a   1.000
_cell.length_b   1.000
_cell.length_c   1.000
_cell.angle_alpha   90.00
_cell.angle_beta   90.00
_cell.angle_gamma   90.00
#
_symmetry.space_group_name_H-M   'P 1'
#
loop_
_entity.id
_entity.type
_entity.pdbx_description
1 polymer ?
#
loop_
_entity_poly.entity_id
_entity_poly.type
_entity_poly.pdbx_seq_one_letter_code
_entity_poly.pdbx_strand_id
1 'polypeptide(L)'
;MPDLDPEDVKIVTLARGARLRAHVPHTGVAEGAAVRDADGRTYAGATVENADPALTTSALRAAVAAAASSGARAFEAAAVVGGALVSEADLAVLREFGVGVPLLLAGDDGAVRHTITT
;
A
#
# COMPACT_ATOMS: atom_id res chain seq x y z
N MET A 1 1.22 -15.44 -14.38
CA MET A 1 1.12 -15.06 -12.96
C MET A 1 0.63 -16.28 -12.22
N PRO A 2 1.06 -16.58 -10.99
CA PRO A 2 0.25 -17.47 -10.16
C PRO A 2 -1.18 -16.93 -10.14
N ASP A 3 -2.18 -17.80 -10.05
CA ASP A 3 -3.58 -17.39 -10.01
C ASP A 3 -3.82 -16.60 -8.72
N LEU A 4 -3.64 -15.29 -8.79
CA LEU A 4 -3.99 -14.38 -7.71
C LEU A 4 -5.50 -14.36 -7.56
N ASP A 5 -5.95 -14.29 -6.32
CA ASP A 5 -7.35 -14.07 -6.02
C ASP A 5 -7.83 -12.77 -6.70
N PRO A 6 -9.02 -12.73 -7.35
CA PRO A 6 -9.54 -11.53 -8.00
C PRO A 6 -9.56 -10.28 -7.10
N GLU A 7 -9.81 -10.48 -5.81
CA GLU A 7 -9.89 -9.44 -4.80
C GLU A 7 -8.47 -8.87 -4.51
N ASP A 8 -7.41 -9.68 -4.66
CA ASP A 8 -6.01 -9.23 -4.58
C ASP A 8 -5.56 -8.51 -5.85
N VAL A 9 -6.01 -8.98 -7.02
CA VAL A 9 -5.78 -8.28 -8.31
C VAL A 9 -6.35 -6.86 -8.26
N LYS A 10 -7.51 -6.67 -7.62
CA LYS A 10 -8.16 -5.37 -7.44
C LYS A 10 -7.30 -4.39 -6.64
N ILE A 11 -6.77 -4.79 -5.49
CA ILE A 11 -5.92 -3.90 -4.67
C ILE A 11 -4.58 -3.59 -5.36
N VAL A 12 -3.98 -4.54 -6.09
CA VAL A 12 -2.79 -4.28 -6.91
C VAL A 12 -3.09 -3.29 -8.04
N THR A 13 -4.23 -3.43 -8.71
CA THR A 13 -4.65 -2.52 -9.79
C THR A 13 -4.86 -1.10 -9.25
N LEU A 14 -5.51 -0.96 -8.10
CA LEU A 14 -5.75 0.33 -7.45
C LEU A 14 -4.45 0.98 -6.96
N ALA A 15 -3.55 0.20 -6.36
CA ALA A 15 -2.21 0.66 -5.98
C ALA A 15 -1.44 1.19 -7.19
N ARG A 16 -1.46 0.45 -8.31
CA ARG A 16 -0.80 0.87 -9.56
C ARG A 16 -1.37 2.18 -10.11
N GLY A 17 -2.70 2.34 -10.06
CA GLY A 17 -3.34 3.61 -10.44
C GLY A 17 -3.00 4.77 -9.50
N ALA A 18 -2.90 4.50 -8.19
CA ALA A 18 -2.53 5.52 -7.22
C ALA A 18 -1.10 6.03 -7.39
N ARG A 19 -0.16 5.14 -7.73
CA ARG A 19 1.25 5.49 -8.00
C ARG A 19 1.41 6.64 -9.00
N LEU A 20 0.56 6.72 -10.01
CA LEU A 20 0.59 7.77 -11.03
C LEU A 20 0.31 9.18 -10.47
N ARG A 21 -0.19 9.26 -9.24
CA ARG A 21 -0.50 10.51 -8.53
C ARG A 21 0.53 10.83 -7.44
N ALA A 22 1.60 10.05 -7.31
CA ALA A 22 2.62 10.25 -6.29
C ALA A 22 3.27 11.63 -6.43
N HIS A 23 3.51 12.30 -5.30
CA HIS A 23 4.23 13.57 -5.23
C HIS A 23 5.64 13.29 -4.72
N VAL A 24 6.61 13.16 -5.62
CA VAL A 24 7.98 12.70 -5.30
C VAL A 24 9.09 13.59 -5.90
N PRO A 25 9.09 14.91 -5.65
CA PRO A 25 10.05 15.82 -6.27
C PRO A 25 11.50 15.70 -5.76
N HIS A 26 11.76 14.98 -4.67
CA HIS A 26 13.08 14.87 -4.04
C HIS A 26 13.81 13.59 -4.44
N THR A 27 13.22 12.40 -4.24
CA THR A 27 13.88 11.13 -4.59
C THR A 27 13.46 10.59 -5.95
N GLY A 28 12.28 10.98 -6.45
CA GLY A 28 11.68 10.43 -7.65
C GLY A 28 11.12 9.01 -7.48
N VAL A 29 11.15 8.44 -6.27
CA VAL A 29 10.69 7.08 -5.99
C VAL A 29 9.18 7.06 -5.80
N ALA A 30 8.45 6.97 -6.91
CA ALA A 30 6.99 6.89 -6.91
C ALA A 30 6.50 5.49 -6.52
N GLU A 31 5.60 5.43 -5.55
CA GLU A 31 4.89 4.20 -5.16
C GLU A 31 3.41 4.47 -4.99
N GLY A 32 2.63 3.40 -5.16
CA GLY A 32 1.21 3.39 -4.84
C GLY A 32 0.88 2.20 -3.97
N ALA A 33 -0.14 2.35 -3.13
CA ALA A 33 -0.61 1.29 -2.25
C ALA A 33 -2.13 1.26 -2.21
N ALA A 34 -2.66 0.10 -1.83
CA ALA A 34 -4.07 -0.03 -1.50
C ALA A 34 -4.26 -1.01 -0.35
N VAL A 35 -5.27 -0.77 0.49
CA VAL A 35 -5.68 -1.68 1.57
C VAL A 35 -7.14 -2.08 1.38
N ARG A 36 -7.45 -3.35 1.63
CA ARG A 36 -8.82 -3.88 1.71
C ARG A 36 -9.20 -4.09 3.17
N ASP A 37 -10.30 -3.49 3.60
CA ASP A 37 -10.84 -3.71 4.94
C ASP A 37 -11.74 -4.97 5.03
N ALA A 38 -12.09 -5.35 6.25
CA ALA A 38 -12.95 -6.53 6.52
C ALA A 38 -14.39 -6.41 5.99
N ASP A 39 -14.80 -5.23 5.51
CA ASP A 39 -16.10 -5.02 4.86
C ASP A 39 -15.97 -5.05 3.32
N GLY A 40 -14.77 -5.34 2.80
CA GLY A 40 -14.46 -5.37 1.36
C GLY A 40 -14.25 -4.00 0.72
N ARG A 41 -14.21 -2.91 1.51
CA ARG A 41 -13.91 -1.56 0.99
C ARG A 41 -12.41 -1.44 0.73
N THR A 42 -12.06 -0.67 -0.29
CA THR A 42 -10.65 -0.48 -0.66
C THR A 42 -10.27 0.99 -0.64
N TYR A 43 -9.08 1.28 -0.11
CA TYR A 43 -8.54 2.63 0.00
C TYR A 43 -7.16 2.65 -0.63
N ALA A 44 -6.92 3.61 -1.52
CA ALA A 44 -5.67 3.72 -2.26
C ALA A 44 -4.92 5.00 -1.90
N GLY A 45 -3.60 4.89 -1.76
CA GLY A 45 -2.69 5.97 -1.43
C GLY A 45 -1.46 5.95 -2.33
N ALA A 46 -0.73 7.05 -2.35
CA ALA A 46 0.52 7.18 -3.11
C ALA A 46 1.55 7.86 -2.22
N THR A 47 2.84 7.69 -2.54
CA THR A 47 3.92 8.37 -1.82
C THR A 47 3.76 9.88 -1.95
N VAL A 48 3.88 10.58 -0.81
CA VAL A 48 3.89 12.03 -0.72
C VAL A 48 5.13 12.44 0.04
N GLU A 49 6.12 12.93 -0.71
CA GLU A 49 7.34 13.45 -0.13
C GLU A 49 7.16 14.84 0.46
N ASN A 50 8.05 15.13 1.39
CA ASN A 50 8.27 16.45 1.92
C ASN A 50 9.77 16.76 1.90
N ALA A 51 10.12 18.05 1.89
CA ALA A 51 11.52 18.48 1.98
C ALA A 51 12.17 18.04 3.31
N ASP A 52 11.38 17.92 4.38
CA ASP A 52 11.76 17.20 5.59
C ASP A 52 11.42 15.69 5.41
N PRO A 53 12.43 14.80 5.34
CA PRO A 53 12.20 13.36 5.19
C PRO A 53 11.35 12.76 6.31
N ALA A 54 11.35 13.33 7.52
CA ALA A 54 10.55 12.84 8.63
C ALA A 54 9.03 13.05 8.41
N LEU A 55 8.65 13.99 7.55
CA LEU A 55 7.26 14.27 7.17
C LEU A 55 6.83 13.54 5.90
N THR A 56 7.73 12.78 5.26
CA THR A 56 7.39 11.97 4.09
C THR A 56 6.44 10.85 4.46
N THR A 57 5.33 10.76 3.73
CA THR A 57 4.32 9.72 3.89
C THR A 57 4.48 8.69 2.79
N SER A 58 4.82 7.45 3.16
CA SER A 58 4.88 6.32 2.23
C SER A 58 3.49 6.02 1.67
N ALA A 59 3.44 5.37 0.50
CA ALA A 59 2.16 4.99 -0.11
C ALA A 59 1.30 4.14 0.83
N LEU A 60 1.91 3.19 1.56
CA LEU A 60 1.20 2.33 2.50
C LEU A 60 0.60 3.13 3.66
N ARG A 61 1.37 4.05 4.26
CA ARG A 61 0.85 4.95 5.31
C ARG A 61 -0.31 5.80 4.80
N ALA A 62 -0.21 6.34 3.59
CA ALA A 62 -1.29 7.11 2.99
C ALA A 62 -2.57 6.28 2.83
N ALA A 63 -2.46 5.04 2.32
CA ALA A 63 -3.59 4.14 2.15
C ALA A 63 -4.22 3.74 3.50
N VAL A 64 -3.41 3.40 4.50
CA VAL A 64 -3.87 3.06 5.86
C VAL A 64 -4.54 4.26 6.52
N ALA A 65 -3.94 5.46 6.44
CA ALA A 65 -4.53 6.67 7.01
C ALA A 65 -5.88 7.01 6.38
N ALA A 66 -6.00 6.87 5.04
CA ALA A 66 -7.26 7.05 4.33
C ALA A 66 -8.33 6.05 4.81
N ALA A 67 -7.98 4.77 4.96
CA ALA A 67 -8.89 3.75 5.47
C ALA A 67 -9.33 4.02 6.91
N ALA A 68 -8.36 4.27 7.81
CA ALA A 68 -8.59 4.49 9.22
C ALA A 68 -9.49 5.71 9.49
N SER A 69 -9.21 6.83 8.81
CA SER A 69 -10.00 8.05 8.88
C SER A 69 -11.40 7.91 8.27
N SER A 70 -11.58 6.93 7.37
CA SER A 70 -12.89 6.54 6.81
C SER A 70 -13.64 5.52 7.67
N GLY A 71 -13.12 5.17 8.85
CA GLY A 71 -13.78 4.28 9.80
C GLY A 71 -13.41 2.81 9.70
N ALA A 72 -12.46 2.41 8.84
CA ALA A 72 -11.96 1.03 8.81
C ALA A 72 -11.21 0.71 10.12
N ARG A 73 -11.41 -0.49 10.66
CA ARG A 73 -10.82 -0.95 11.92
C ARG A 73 -10.10 -2.30 11.85
N ALA A 74 -10.22 -2.99 10.71
CA ALA A 74 -9.52 -4.22 10.44
C ALA A 74 -9.20 -4.32 8.95
N PHE A 75 -8.04 -4.90 8.60
CA PHE A 75 -7.65 -5.14 7.21
C PHE A 75 -7.53 -6.63 6.90
N GLU A 76 -7.92 -7.00 5.68
CA GLU A 76 -7.78 -8.36 5.15
C GLU A 76 -6.54 -8.52 4.29
N ALA A 77 -6.14 -7.47 3.58
CA ALA A 77 -4.99 -7.48 2.68
C ALA A 77 -4.55 -6.06 2.33
N ALA A 78 -3.29 -5.94 1.91
CA ALA A 78 -2.73 -4.71 1.37
C ALA A 78 -1.84 -5.01 0.17
N ALA A 79 -1.66 -4.03 -0.72
CA ALA A 79 -0.73 -4.12 -1.83
C ALA A 79 0.10 -2.85 -1.93
N VAL A 80 1.37 -2.99 -2.33
CA VAL A 80 2.26 -1.89 -2.71
C VAL A 80 2.80 -2.19 -4.11
N VAL A 81 2.77 -1.17 -4.96
CA VAL A 81 3.29 -1.17 -6.33
C VAL A 81 4.37 -0.11 -6.43
N GLY A 82 5.59 -0.53 -6.77
CA GLY A 82 6.73 0.38 -6.91
C GLY A 82 8.06 -0.29 -6.59
N GLY A 83 9.11 0.54 -6.55
CA GLY A 83 10.50 0.09 -6.49
C GLY A 83 11.15 0.10 -5.12
N ALA A 84 10.51 0.58 -4.05
CA ALA A 84 11.13 0.64 -2.74
C ALA A 84 10.79 -0.59 -1.88
N LEU A 85 11.70 -0.91 -0.97
CA LEU A 85 11.47 -1.87 0.10
C LEU A 85 10.55 -1.24 1.15
N VAL A 86 9.50 -1.96 1.54
CA VAL A 86 8.62 -1.56 2.64
C VAL A 86 9.41 -1.61 3.95
N SER A 87 9.37 -0.53 4.73
CA SER A 87 10.11 -0.43 5.99
C SER A 87 9.35 -1.11 7.15
N GLU A 88 10.04 -1.46 8.24
CA GLU A 88 9.37 -1.96 9.45
C GLU A 88 8.36 -0.96 10.04
N ALA A 89 8.61 0.35 9.86
CA ALA A 89 7.66 1.38 10.27
C ALA A 89 6.36 1.32 9.45
N ASP A 90 6.45 1.00 8.15
CA ASP A 90 5.27 0.81 7.30
C ASP A 90 4.50 -0.46 7.68
N LEU A 91 5.23 -1.56 7.96
CA LEU A 91 4.62 -2.80 8.43
C LEU A 91 3.93 -2.61 9.79
N ALA A 92 4.54 -1.86 10.71
CA ALA A 92 3.93 -1.55 12.01
C ALA A 92 2.60 -0.79 11.88
N VAL A 93 2.50 0.13 10.91
CA VAL A 93 1.24 0.84 10.64
C VAL A 93 0.16 -0.10 10.11
N LEU A 94 0.52 -1.09 9.29
CA LEU A 94 -0.43 -2.10 8.82
C LEU A 94 -0.87 -3.05 9.96
N ARG A 95 0.06 -3.46 10.83
CA ARG A 95 -0.18 -4.34 12.00
C ARG A 95 -1.20 -3.81 13.00
N GLU A 96 -1.30 -2.48 13.12
CA GLU A 96 -2.27 -1.83 14.03
C GLU A 96 -3.72 -2.22 13.69
N PHE A 97 -3.99 -2.66 12.46
CA PHE A 97 -5.31 -3.03 11.97
C PHE A 97 -5.48 -4.54 11.74
N GLY A 98 -4.55 -5.37 12.22
CA GLY A 98 -4.66 -6.82 12.14
C GLY A 98 -3.32 -7.54 12.26
N VAL A 99 -3.36 -8.76 12.79
CA VAL A 99 -2.23 -9.68 12.81
C VAL A 99 -2.33 -10.60 11.59
N GLY A 100 -1.21 -10.85 10.92
CA GLY A 100 -1.19 -11.76 9.77
C GLY A 100 -1.76 -11.15 8.50
N VAL A 101 -1.86 -9.83 8.38
CA VAL A 101 -2.35 -9.16 7.17
C VAL A 101 -1.35 -9.39 6.03
N PRO A 102 -1.76 -10.02 4.92
CA PRO A 102 -0.90 -10.17 3.75
C PRO A 102 -0.68 -8.82 3.06
N LEU A 103 0.58 -8.53 2.79
CA LEU A 103 1.06 -7.40 2.01
C LEU A 103 1.69 -7.90 0.71
N LEU A 104 1.01 -7.66 -0.41
CA LEU A 104 1.47 -8.02 -1.74
C LEU A 104 2.41 -6.93 -2.27
N LEU A 105 3.62 -7.33 -2.65
CA LEU A 105 4.62 -6.46 -3.26
C LEU A 105 4.69 -6.72 -4.76
N ALA A 106 4.28 -5.74 -5.54
CA ALA A 106 4.23 -5.81 -6.98
C ALA A 106 5.22 -4.83 -7.63
N GLY A 107 5.76 -5.25 -8.77
CA GLY A 107 6.56 -4.38 -9.63
C GLY A 107 5.70 -3.35 -10.38
N ASP A 108 6.35 -2.47 -11.13
CA ASP A 108 5.70 -1.43 -11.95
C ASP A 108 4.75 -2.00 -13.04
N ASP A 109 4.98 -3.24 -13.44
CA ASP A 109 4.14 -4.04 -14.33
C ASP A 109 2.86 -4.57 -13.65
N GLY A 110 2.73 -4.41 -12.33
CA GLY A 110 1.65 -4.95 -11.52
C GLY A 110 1.81 -6.45 -11.21
N ALA A 111 2.93 -7.07 -11.60
CA ALA A 111 3.18 -8.46 -11.26
C ALA A 111 3.63 -8.56 -9.80
N VAL A 112 2.90 -9.34 -8.99
CA VAL A 112 3.26 -9.62 -7.60
C VAL A 112 4.50 -10.51 -7.57
N ARG A 113 5.50 -10.09 -6.80
CA ARG A 113 6.82 -10.75 -6.70
C ARG A 113 7.02 -11.38 -5.33
N HIS A 114 6.51 -10.73 -4.28
CA HIS A 114 6.63 -11.18 -2.90
C HIS A 114 5.33 -10.90 -2.15
N THR A 115 5.07 -11.73 -1.14
CA THR A 115 4.02 -11.48 -0.16
C THR A 115 4.65 -11.52 1.23
N ILE A 116 4.44 -10.47 2.02
CA ILE A 116 4.85 -10.40 3.42
C ILE A 116 3.61 -10.58 4.27
N THR A 117 3.71 -11.31 5.37
CA THR A 117 2.64 -11.43 6.36
C THR A 117 3.08 -10.68 7.60
N THR A 118 2.29 -9.70 8.03
CA THR A 118 2.66 -8.84 9.15
C THR A 118 2.52 -9.50 10.51
#